data_AF-A0A3N0DXB7-F1
#
_entry.id   AF-A0A3N0DXB7-F1
#
_cell.length_a   1.000
_cell.length_b   1.000
_cell.length_c   1.000
_cell.angle_alpha   90.00
_cell.angle_beta   90.00
_cell.angle_gamma   90.00
#
_symmetry.space_group_name_H-M   'P 1'
#
loop_
_entity.id
_entity.type
_entity.pdbx_description
1 polymer ?
#
loop_
_entity_poly.entity_id
_entity_poly.type
_entity_poly.pdbx_seq_one_letter_code
_entity_poly.pdbx_strand_id
1 'polypeptide(L)'
;MIAVRAMWVSLGGAVVVLVLSGCGGGSEEAANSPSGSESGTPAAGAPRNACRLITTDEVARVLGEHSSDHTTYTVTSSSGSDGSCTYAWTANGGGDEFTVNEFPASSYVAQPGVEPLEIPGIGDRAFEEVGSFYVRVGAEMVNVVNLQEGTGSDEALLAIAAGRMGG
;
A
#
# COMPACT_ATOMS: atom_id res chain seq x y z
N MET A 1 -31.91 24.87 17.17
CA MET A 1 -32.60 23.96 16.24
C MET A 1 -31.60 22.91 15.82
N ILE A 2 -31.79 21.67 16.28
CA ILE A 2 -30.85 20.56 16.12
C ILE A 2 -31.51 19.58 15.15
N ALA A 3 -30.86 19.29 14.02
CA ALA A 3 -31.30 18.29 13.07
C ALA A 3 -30.29 17.13 13.07
N VAL A 4 -30.55 16.12 13.90
CA VAL A 4 -29.86 14.83 13.86
C VAL A 4 -30.58 13.98 12.82
N ARG A 5 -29.92 13.66 11.71
CA ARG A 5 -30.40 12.65 10.76
C ARG A 5 -29.84 11.29 11.17
N ALA A 6 -30.68 10.48 11.78
CA ALA A 6 -30.42 9.06 12.00
C ALA A 6 -30.59 8.30 10.68
N MET A 7 -29.55 7.59 10.25
CA MET A 7 -29.62 6.66 9.12
C MET A 7 -29.62 5.24 9.69
N TRP A 8 -30.76 4.56 9.55
CA TRP A 8 -30.92 3.15 9.90
C TRP A 8 -30.58 2.30 8.68
N VAL A 9 -29.60 1.42 8.81
CA VAL A 9 -29.40 0.29 7.88
C VAL A 9 -29.79 -0.96 8.66
N SER A 10 -30.92 -1.56 8.28
CA SER A 10 -31.37 -2.85 8.76
C SER A 10 -31.00 -3.89 7.70
N LEU A 11 -30.08 -4.79 8.02
CA LEU A 11 -29.94 -6.05 7.30
C LEU A 11 -29.94 -7.22 8.29
N GLY A 12 -31.05 -7.96 8.23
CA GLY A 12 -31.02 -9.40 8.06
C GLY A 12 -30.34 -10.21 9.15
N GLY A 13 -31.13 -10.60 10.15
CA GLY A 13 -30.72 -11.54 11.16
C GLY A 13 -30.29 -12.90 10.59
N ALA A 14 -29.22 -13.43 11.18
CA ALA A 14 -29.00 -14.85 11.32
C ALA A 14 -28.34 -15.07 12.69
N VAL A 15 -29.15 -15.53 13.64
CA VAL A 15 -28.68 -16.06 14.92
C VAL A 15 -28.14 -17.46 14.64
N VAL A 16 -26.82 -17.64 14.72
CA VAL A 16 -26.20 -18.97 14.68
C VAL A 16 -26.10 -19.48 16.11
N VAL A 17 -26.93 -20.48 16.42
CA VAL A 17 -26.92 -21.22 17.69
C VAL A 17 -25.77 -22.24 17.66
N LEU A 18 -24.88 -22.14 18.64
CA LEU A 18 -23.82 -23.10 18.91
C LEU A 18 -24.42 -24.38 19.52
N VAL A 19 -24.30 -25.51 18.81
CA VAL A 19 -24.58 -26.84 19.36
C VAL A 19 -23.25 -27.55 19.57
N LEU A 20 -22.90 -27.75 20.85
CA LEU A 20 -21.81 -28.62 21.28
C LEU A 20 -22.33 -30.06 21.31
N SER A 21 -21.95 -30.86 20.32
CA SER A 21 -22.10 -32.31 20.35
C SER A 21 -20.73 -32.94 20.26
N GLY A 22 -20.24 -33.44 21.40
CA GLY A 22 -19.10 -34.34 21.45
C GLY A 22 -19.43 -35.67 20.77
N CYS A 23 -18.46 -36.24 20.08
CA CYS A 23 -18.48 -37.62 19.63
C CYS A 23 -17.08 -38.20 19.76
N GLY A 24 -17.02 -39.43 20.28
CA GLY A 24 -15.83 -40.15 20.69
C GLY A 24 -15.00 -40.72 19.53
N GLY A 25 -13.86 -41.27 19.92
CA GLY A 25 -12.77 -41.64 19.04
C GLY A 25 -12.94 -42.89 18.19
N GLY A 26 -11.91 -43.12 17.39
CA GLY A 26 -11.64 -44.31 16.58
C GLY A 26 -10.32 -44.08 15.84
N SER A 27 -9.43 -45.06 15.96
CA SER A 27 -8.03 -45.06 15.54
C SER A 27 -7.80 -45.10 14.02
N GLU A 28 -6.51 -44.99 13.67
CA GLU A 28 -5.83 -45.48 12.46
C GLU A 28 -5.53 -44.46 11.33
N GLU A 29 -4.26 -44.06 11.32
CA GLU A 29 -3.36 -43.89 10.17
C GLU A 29 -3.77 -42.97 9.00
N ALA A 30 -3.18 -41.78 8.99
CA ALA A 30 -2.29 -41.37 7.90
C ALA A 30 -1.32 -40.30 8.40
N ALA A 31 -0.07 -40.70 8.59
CA ALA A 31 1.04 -39.77 8.70
C ALA A 31 1.21 -39.05 7.37
N ASN A 32 0.79 -37.78 7.31
CA ASN A 32 1.43 -36.79 6.44
C ASN A 32 1.12 -35.38 6.97
N SER A 33 1.89 -34.93 7.95
CA SER A 33 2.01 -33.50 8.23
C SER A 33 2.91 -32.89 7.17
N PRO A 34 2.45 -31.82 6.52
CA PRO A 34 3.33 -30.66 6.46
C PRO A 34 2.62 -29.42 6.95
N SER A 35 3.34 -28.80 7.87
CA SER A 35 3.46 -27.36 8.07
C SER A 35 2.17 -26.59 8.30
N GLY A 36 1.96 -26.26 9.57
CA GLY A 36 1.19 -25.10 9.95
C GLY A 36 1.61 -23.91 9.10
N SER A 37 0.62 -23.23 8.54
CA SER A 37 0.79 -21.87 8.06
C SER A 37 1.09 -21.01 9.28
N GLU A 38 2.37 -20.88 9.59
CA GLU A 38 2.85 -19.80 10.42
C GLU A 38 2.37 -18.51 9.73
N SER A 39 1.39 -17.84 10.34
CA SER A 39 1.24 -16.39 10.21
C SER A 39 2.52 -15.79 10.79
N GLY A 40 3.58 -15.85 9.99
CA GLY A 40 4.83 -15.19 10.29
C GLY A 40 4.53 -13.70 10.25
N THR A 41 4.53 -13.08 11.43
CA THR A 41 4.88 -11.66 11.50
C THR A 41 6.19 -11.53 10.69
N PRO A 42 6.24 -10.70 9.63
CA PRO A 42 7.44 -10.61 8.81
C PRO A 42 8.62 -10.32 9.74
N ALA A 43 9.59 -11.24 9.75
CA ALA A 43 10.78 -11.09 10.56
C ALA A 43 11.42 -9.75 10.21
N ALA A 44 11.81 -8.97 11.23
CA ALA A 44 12.54 -7.73 11.04
C ALA A 44 13.81 -8.03 10.23
N GLY A 45 13.79 -7.73 8.93
CA GLY A 45 14.87 -8.06 7.99
C GLY A 45 14.51 -8.95 6.80
N ALA A 46 13.24 -9.33 6.59
CA ALA A 46 12.82 -9.95 5.34
C ALA A 46 13.13 -9.02 4.14
N PRO A 47 13.46 -9.56 2.95
CA PRO A 47 13.71 -8.77 1.76
C PRO A 47 12.50 -7.87 1.45
N ARG A 48 12.72 -6.56 1.53
CA ARG A 48 11.74 -5.55 1.15
C ARG A 48 11.68 -5.54 -0.37
N ASN A 49 10.47 -5.51 -0.92
CA ASN A 49 10.28 -5.50 -2.37
C ASN A 49 9.23 -4.46 -2.68
N ALA A 50 9.68 -3.24 -2.93
CA ALA A 50 8.80 -2.11 -3.22
C ALA A 50 7.92 -2.36 -4.47
N CYS A 51 8.30 -3.25 -5.38
CA CYS A 51 7.50 -3.56 -6.57
C CYS A 51 6.19 -4.29 -6.25
N ARG A 52 6.01 -4.79 -5.01
CA ARG A 52 4.72 -5.34 -4.56
C ARG A 52 3.73 -4.26 -4.14
N LEU A 53 4.21 -3.04 -3.87
CA LEU A 53 3.42 -1.97 -3.27
C LEU A 53 2.50 -1.29 -4.29
N ILE A 54 2.91 -1.22 -5.56
CA ILE A 54 2.12 -0.63 -6.64
C ILE A 54 2.31 -1.47 -7.90
N THR A 55 1.24 -1.81 -8.63
CA THR A 55 1.37 -2.47 -9.93
C THR A 55 1.55 -1.47 -11.06
N THR A 56 2.09 -1.91 -12.19
CA THR A 56 2.20 -1.08 -13.40
C THR A 56 0.84 -0.60 -13.90
N ASP A 57 -0.21 -1.42 -13.79
CA ASP A 57 -1.59 -1.03 -14.13
C ASP A 57 -2.12 0.08 -13.21
N GLU A 58 -1.82 0.02 -11.92
CA GLU A 58 -2.21 1.08 -10.97
C GLU A 58 -1.49 2.38 -11.28
N VAL A 59 -0.20 2.33 -11.59
CA VAL A 59 0.56 3.50 -12.02
C VAL A 59 -0.05 4.09 -13.30
N ALA A 60 -0.29 3.25 -14.31
CA ALA A 60 -0.87 3.70 -15.57
C ALA A 60 -2.26 4.34 -15.37
N ARG A 61 -3.08 3.76 -14.49
CA ARG A 61 -4.39 4.29 -14.13
C ARG A 61 -4.28 5.65 -13.43
N VAL A 62 -3.44 5.77 -12.41
CA VAL A 62 -3.28 7.03 -11.66
C VAL A 62 -2.78 8.15 -12.57
N LEU A 63 -1.75 7.87 -13.37
CA LEU A 63 -1.23 8.82 -14.35
C LEU A 63 -2.31 9.20 -15.38
N GLY A 64 -3.08 8.24 -15.88
CA GLY A 64 -4.19 8.49 -16.80
C GLY A 64 -5.34 9.32 -16.19
N GLU A 65 -5.68 9.10 -14.91
CA GLU A 65 -6.72 9.84 -14.19
C GLU A 65 -6.35 11.30 -13.93
N HIS A 66 -5.05 11.57 -13.74
CA HIS A 66 -4.53 12.91 -13.48
C HIS A 66 -4.05 13.62 -14.76
N SER A 67 -4.04 12.92 -15.90
CA SER A 67 -3.75 13.49 -17.21
C SER A 67 -4.99 14.16 -17.80
N SER A 68 -4.86 15.43 -18.21
CA SER A 68 -5.97 16.17 -18.85
C SER A 68 -6.29 15.70 -20.28
N ASP A 69 -5.40 14.90 -20.89
CA ASP A 69 -5.41 14.62 -22.33
C ASP A 69 -5.92 13.22 -22.70
N HIS A 70 -6.51 12.46 -21.75
CA HIS A 70 -6.89 11.05 -21.95
C HIS A 70 -5.73 10.20 -22.52
N THR A 71 -4.50 10.53 -22.10
CA THR A 71 -3.31 9.88 -22.62
C THR A 71 -3.24 8.46 -22.10
N THR A 72 -2.91 7.51 -22.98
CA THR A 72 -2.60 6.13 -22.57
C THR A 72 -1.14 6.06 -22.16
N TYR A 73 -0.88 5.64 -20.93
CA TYR A 73 0.46 5.47 -20.38
C TYR A 73 0.90 4.02 -20.53
N THR A 74 2.08 3.80 -21.10
CA THR A 74 2.74 2.50 -21.04
C THR A 74 3.72 2.51 -19.88
N VAL A 75 3.50 1.66 -18.88
CA VAL A 75 4.32 1.61 -17.67
C VAL A 75 5.04 0.28 -17.58
N THR A 76 6.32 0.34 -17.24
CA THR A 76 7.16 -0.82 -16.90
C THR A 76 7.74 -0.62 -15.52
N SER A 77 8.01 -1.71 -14.80
CA SER A 77 8.67 -1.66 -13.50
C SER A 77 9.92 -2.53 -13.49
N SER A 78 10.89 -2.13 -12.68
CA SER A 78 12.12 -2.87 -12.47
C SER A 78 12.53 -2.81 -11.00
N SER A 79 12.92 -3.96 -10.44
CA SER A 79 13.37 -4.05 -9.05
C SER A 79 14.84 -3.65 -8.94
N GLY A 80 15.14 -2.73 -8.04
CA GLY A 80 16.50 -2.38 -7.64
C GLY A 80 17.13 -3.47 -6.76
N SER A 81 18.47 -3.49 -6.73
CA SER A 81 19.22 -4.45 -5.90
C SER A 81 19.09 -4.17 -4.40
N ASP A 82 18.70 -2.95 -4.06
CA ASP A 82 18.45 -2.43 -2.71
C ASP A 82 16.99 -2.66 -2.24
N GLY A 83 16.15 -3.31 -3.04
CA GLY A 83 14.74 -3.57 -2.73
C GLY A 83 13.78 -2.46 -3.15
N SER A 84 14.29 -1.41 -3.80
CA SER A 84 13.51 -0.38 -4.47
C SER A 84 12.80 -0.89 -5.73
N CYS A 85 11.86 -0.10 -6.24
CA CYS A 85 11.18 -0.34 -7.50
C CYS A 85 11.13 0.93 -8.33
N THR A 86 11.72 0.89 -9.52
CA THR A 86 11.64 1.99 -10.48
C THR A 86 10.54 1.71 -11.48
N TYR A 87 9.65 2.68 -11.67
CA TYR A 87 8.60 2.68 -12.66
C TYR A 87 8.97 3.66 -13.76
N ALA A 88 9.14 3.17 -14.97
CA ALA A 88 9.33 3.98 -16.17
C ALA A 88 8.03 4.00 -16.96
N TRP A 89 7.60 5.18 -17.39
CA TRP A 89 6.39 5.35 -18.16
C TRP A 89 6.64 6.20 -19.40
N THR A 90 5.81 5.99 -20.42
CA THR A 90 5.86 6.74 -21.68
C THR A 90 4.48 7.22 -22.08
N ALA A 91 4.41 8.47 -22.53
CA ALA A 91 3.19 9.14 -22.95
C ALA A 91 3.54 10.19 -24.03
N ASN A 92 2.75 10.27 -25.11
CA ASN A 92 2.91 11.28 -26.18
C ASN A 92 4.33 11.46 -26.75
N GLY A 93 5.15 10.39 -26.75
CA GLY A 93 6.53 10.41 -27.25
C GLY A 93 7.57 10.93 -26.25
N GLY A 94 7.15 11.30 -25.03
CA GLY A 94 8.02 11.52 -23.87
C GLY A 94 7.98 10.32 -22.92
N GLY A 95 8.96 10.26 -22.03
CA GLY A 95 8.99 9.26 -20.97
C GLY A 95 9.77 9.73 -19.77
N ASP A 96 9.29 9.34 -18.61
CA ASP A 96 9.83 9.70 -17.31
C ASP A 96 9.87 8.46 -16.42
N GLU A 97 10.56 8.58 -15.29
CA GLU A 97 10.66 7.53 -14.31
C GLU A 97 10.54 8.07 -12.89
N PHE A 98 10.03 7.23 -11.98
CA PHE A 98 10.06 7.48 -10.55
C PHE A 98 10.41 6.21 -9.81
N THR A 99 10.88 6.34 -8.57
CA THR A 99 11.28 5.20 -7.74
C THR A 99 10.47 5.16 -6.45
N VAL A 100 10.05 3.96 -6.07
CA VAL A 100 9.43 3.64 -4.79
C VAL A 100 10.44 2.87 -3.95
N ASN A 101 10.67 3.34 -2.73
CA ASN A 101 11.54 2.71 -1.75
C ASN A 101 10.70 2.26 -0.54
N GLU A 102 11.08 1.13 0.06
CA GLU A 102 10.52 0.61 1.31
C GLU A 102 11.68 0.42 2.29
N PHE A 103 11.66 1.07 3.45
CA PHE A 103 12.73 0.97 4.46
C PHE A 103 12.20 1.11 5.90
N PRO A 104 12.94 0.63 6.92
CA PRO A 104 12.46 0.69 8.29
C PRO A 104 12.27 2.14 8.74
N ALA A 105 11.21 2.44 9.49
CA ALA A 105 11.01 3.79 10.02
C ALA A 105 12.13 4.24 10.97
N SER A 106 12.84 3.30 11.58
CA SER A 106 14.01 3.58 12.41
C SER A 106 15.23 4.05 11.63
N SER A 107 15.31 3.82 10.31
CA SER A 107 16.43 4.28 9.48
C SER A 107 16.20 5.69 8.91
N TYR A 108 15.03 6.27 9.13
CA TYR A 108 14.66 7.57 8.60
C TYR A 108 14.72 8.66 9.67
N VAL A 109 15.26 9.82 9.28
CA VAL A 109 15.40 11.00 10.12
C VAL A 109 14.88 12.18 9.34
N ALA A 110 13.78 12.77 9.81
CA ALA A 110 13.18 13.93 9.17
C ALA A 110 14.05 15.17 9.28
N GLN A 111 14.07 15.98 8.22
CA GLN A 111 14.70 17.28 8.29
C GLN A 111 13.96 18.22 9.25
N PRO A 112 14.67 19.15 9.92
CA PRO A 112 14.03 20.15 10.76
C PRO A 112 13.07 21.02 9.95
N GLY A 113 11.84 21.18 10.44
CA GLY A 113 10.83 22.06 9.82
C GLY A 113 9.97 21.40 8.74
N VAL A 114 10.08 20.09 8.54
CA VAL A 114 9.17 19.33 7.67
C VAL A 114 7.82 19.20 8.36
N GLU A 115 6.78 19.77 7.75
CA GLU A 115 5.41 19.68 8.25
C GLU A 115 4.71 18.43 7.69
N PRO A 116 3.86 17.75 8.48
CA PRO A 116 3.03 16.67 7.97
C PRO A 116 2.10 17.14 6.85
N LEU A 117 1.95 16.30 5.82
CA LEU A 117 1.01 16.47 4.73
C LEU A 117 -0.23 15.61 4.99
N GLU A 118 -1.41 16.24 4.96
CA GLU A 118 -2.68 15.53 5.08
C GLU A 118 -3.10 14.95 3.72
N ILE A 119 -2.80 13.66 3.50
CA ILE A 119 -3.21 12.96 2.28
C ILE A 119 -4.47 12.12 2.53
N PRO A 120 -5.52 12.21 1.71
CA PRO A 120 -6.70 11.36 1.82
C PRO A 120 -6.37 9.86 1.87
N GLY A 121 -6.89 9.15 2.87
CA GLY A 121 -6.63 7.72 3.07
C GLY A 121 -5.33 7.41 3.82
N ILE A 122 -4.39 8.36 3.91
CA ILE A 122 -3.15 8.24 4.68
C ILE A 122 -3.24 9.01 6.00
N GLY A 123 -3.86 10.19 6.02
CA GLY A 123 -3.89 11.08 7.17
C GLY A 123 -2.60 11.89 7.32
N ASP A 124 -2.24 12.26 8.55
CA ASP A 124 -1.07 13.07 8.95
C ASP A 124 0.26 12.29 8.98
N ARG A 125 0.31 11.16 8.30
CA ARG A 125 1.48 10.25 8.30
C ARG A 125 2.40 10.45 7.10
N ALA A 126 2.02 11.36 6.19
CA ALA A 126 2.82 11.70 5.03
C ALA A 126 3.55 13.03 5.24
N PHE A 127 4.62 13.24 4.50
CA PHE A 127 5.34 14.51 4.44
C PHE A 127 6.20 14.56 3.17
N GLU A 128 6.57 15.77 2.77
CA GLU A 128 7.36 16.04 1.56
C GLU A 128 8.72 16.65 1.94
N GLU A 129 9.79 16.13 1.36
CA GLU A 129 11.12 16.73 1.41
C GLU A 129 11.74 16.77 0.02
N VAL A 130 12.06 17.97 -0.49
CA VAL A 130 12.92 18.17 -1.68
C VAL A 130 12.57 17.23 -2.84
N GLY A 131 11.29 17.20 -3.26
CA GLY A 131 10.82 16.35 -4.37
C GLY A 131 10.73 14.86 -4.05
N SER A 132 10.71 14.51 -2.75
CA SER A 132 10.51 13.16 -2.23
C SER A 132 9.32 13.15 -1.30
N PHE A 133 8.39 12.23 -1.52
CA PHE A 133 7.25 12.02 -0.65
C PHE A 133 7.50 10.82 0.24
N TYR A 134 7.10 10.91 1.48
CA TYR A 134 7.29 9.87 2.46
C TYR A 134 5.98 9.58 3.17
N VAL A 135 5.78 8.33 3.55
CA VAL A 135 4.65 7.92 4.39
C VAL A 135 5.10 6.90 5.42
N ARG A 136 4.68 7.11 6.67
CA ARG A 136 4.88 6.14 7.75
C ARG A 136 3.71 5.19 7.87
N VAL A 137 3.97 3.88 7.79
CA VAL A 137 2.98 2.82 8.05
C VAL A 137 3.52 1.87 9.11
N GLY A 138 3.17 2.14 10.37
CA GLY A 138 3.65 1.36 11.52
C GLY A 138 5.16 1.50 11.74
N ALA A 139 5.87 0.38 11.59
CA ALA A 139 7.33 0.30 11.71
C ALA A 139 8.07 0.55 10.38
N GLU A 140 7.31 0.78 9.30
CA GLU A 140 7.82 0.87 7.94
C GLU A 140 7.62 2.28 7.38
N MET A 141 8.51 2.66 6.47
CA MET A 141 8.42 3.88 5.68
C MET A 141 8.39 3.50 4.21
N VAL A 142 7.52 4.19 3.47
CA VAL A 142 7.60 4.23 2.02
C VAL A 142 7.98 5.61 1.56
N ASN A 143 8.77 5.64 0.50
CA ASN A 143 9.24 6.85 -0.11
C ASN A 143 9.07 6.78 -1.63
N VAL A 144 8.51 7.83 -2.22
CA VAL A 144 8.39 8.02 -3.66
C VAL A 144 9.29 9.17 -4.07
N VAL A 145 10.18 8.95 -5.03
CA VAL A 145 11.16 9.95 -5.50
C VAL A 145 11.10 10.12 -7.01
N ASN A 146 11.45 11.32 -7.47
CA ASN A 146 11.53 11.69 -8.89
C ASN A 146 10.21 11.59 -9.66
N LEU A 147 9.05 11.63 -8.99
CA LEU A 147 7.79 11.75 -9.71
C LEU A 147 7.66 13.19 -10.24
N GLN A 148 7.79 13.37 -11.55
CA GLN A 148 7.79 14.68 -12.22
C GLN A 148 6.41 15.08 -12.79
N GLU A 149 5.38 14.25 -12.63
CA GLU A 149 4.01 14.57 -13.08
C GLU A 149 3.27 15.44 -12.07
N GLY A 150 2.41 16.32 -12.57
CA GLY A 150 1.74 17.39 -11.81
C GLY A 150 0.95 16.93 -10.56
N THR A 151 0.54 17.94 -9.78
CA THR A 151 -0.11 17.82 -8.47
C THR A 151 -1.19 16.73 -8.42
N GLY A 152 -0.98 15.70 -7.58
CA GLY A 152 -2.01 14.71 -7.18
C GLY A 152 -1.69 13.26 -7.54
N SER A 153 -0.84 13.02 -8.55
CA SER A 153 -0.41 11.66 -8.91
C SER A 153 0.46 11.04 -7.83
N ASP A 154 1.31 11.86 -7.22
CA ASP A 154 2.18 11.55 -6.08
C ASP A 154 1.38 11.09 -4.87
N GLU A 155 0.38 11.87 -4.46
CA GLU A 155 -0.47 11.58 -3.32
C GLU A 155 -1.25 10.27 -3.52
N ALA A 156 -1.80 10.06 -4.72
CA ALA A 156 -2.54 8.86 -5.07
C ALA A 156 -1.65 7.60 -5.07
N LEU A 157 -0.46 7.67 -5.66
CA LEU A 157 0.51 6.57 -5.66
C LEU A 157 0.98 6.24 -4.23
N LEU A 158 1.24 7.27 -3.42
CA LEU A 158 1.63 7.11 -2.03
C LEU A 158 0.51 6.46 -1.21
N ALA A 159 -0.75 6.82 -1.47
CA ALA A 159 -1.90 6.23 -0.79
C ALA A 159 -2.10 4.75 -1.15
N ILE A 160 -1.90 4.38 -2.42
CA ILE A 160 -1.94 2.98 -2.86
C ILE A 160 -0.84 2.18 -2.16
N ALA A 161 0.40 2.67 -2.17
CA ALA A 161 1.53 1.99 -1.54
C ALA A 161 1.31 1.83 -0.02
N ALA A 162 0.87 2.88 0.66
CA ALA A 162 0.57 2.85 2.08
C ALA A 162 -0.56 1.88 2.42
N GLY A 163 -1.61 1.85 1.60
CA GLY A 163 -2.75 0.94 1.76
C GLY A 163 -2.34 -0.54 1.69
N ARG A 164 -1.39 -0.89 0.80
CA ARG A 164 -0.89 -2.27 0.69
C ARG A 164 0.04 -2.70 1.82
N MET A 165 0.69 -1.77 2.50
CA MET A 165 1.52 -2.09 3.67
C MET A 165 0.71 -2.26 4.96
N GLY A 166 -0.45 -1.60 5.07
CA GLY A 166 -1.27 -1.62 6.28
C GLY A 166 -2.37 -2.69 6.32
N GLY A 167 -2.52 -3.48 5.25
CA GLY A 167 -3.54 -4.52 5.08
C GLY A 167 -3.08 -5.92 5.45
#